data_AF-A0A9E3DXQ3-F1
#
_entry.id   AF-A0A9E3DXQ3-F1
#
_cell.length_a   1.000
_cell.length_b   1.000
_cell.length_c   1.000
_cell.angle_alpha   90.00
_cell.angle_beta   90.00
_cell.angle_gamma   90.00
#
_symmetry.space_group_name_H-M   'P 1'
#
loop_
_entity.id
_entity.type
_entity.pdbx_description
1 polymer ?
#
loop_
_entity_poly.entity_id
_entity_poly.type
_entity_poly.pdbx_seq_one_letter_code
_entity_poly.pdbx_strand_id
1 'polypeptide(L)'
;MVGDAALEPIGAVTRTQVGREATEPMREDIRLLGSILGDTVREQNGDEVFELVERARVESFRVRRSEIDRAEMARMFDGIDVHRAIPVIRAFTHFALLANVAEDIHRERRRAIHVQAGEPPQDS
;
A
#
# COMPACT_ATOMS: atom_id res chain seq x y z
N MET A 1 -38.23 16.34 24.36
CA MET A 1 -36.80 16.52 24.68
C MET A 1 -36.25 15.18 25.15
N VAL A 2 -35.72 14.40 24.23
CA VAL A 2 -34.87 13.24 24.52
C VAL A 2 -33.50 13.67 24.04
N GLY A 3 -32.56 13.82 24.97
CA GLY A 3 -31.22 14.29 24.69
C GLY A 3 -30.52 13.37 23.70
N ASP A 4 -29.93 13.98 22.70
CA ASP A 4 -29.01 13.40 21.74
C ASP A 4 -27.86 12.73 22.50
N ALA A 5 -27.96 11.42 22.69
CA ALA A 5 -26.86 10.59 23.14
C ALA A 5 -25.90 10.45 21.95
N ALA A 6 -25.11 11.51 21.73
CA ALA A 6 -23.97 11.47 20.84
C ALA A 6 -23.12 10.25 21.23
N LEU A 7 -23.13 9.25 20.36
CA LEU A 7 -22.24 8.10 20.49
C LEU A 7 -20.81 8.65 20.37
N GLU A 8 -20.07 8.61 21.46
CA GLU A 8 -18.64 8.89 21.50
C GLU A 8 -17.94 8.12 20.36
N PRO A 9 -17.01 8.74 19.63
CA PRO A 9 -16.32 8.08 18.53
C PRO A 9 -15.57 6.86 19.06
N ILE A 10 -15.92 5.67 18.56
CA ILE A 10 -15.18 4.44 18.82
C ILE A 10 -13.70 4.74 18.53
N GLY A 11 -12.89 4.60 19.58
CA GLY A 11 -11.60 5.25 19.74
C GLY A 11 -10.76 5.34 18.47
N ALA A 12 -10.22 6.53 18.23
CA ALA A 12 -9.12 6.72 17.30
C ALA A 12 -8.09 5.63 17.58
N VAL A 13 -7.87 4.72 16.63
CA VAL A 13 -6.84 3.68 16.73
C VAL A 13 -5.50 4.40 16.74
N THR A 14 -5.04 4.77 17.93
CA THR A 14 -3.73 5.38 18.12
C THR A 14 -2.72 4.30 17.80
N ARG A 15 -2.08 4.44 16.63
CA ARG A 15 -1.02 3.53 16.20
C ARG A 15 0.10 3.58 17.23
N THR A 16 0.21 2.54 18.04
CA THR A 16 1.24 2.46 19.09
C THR A 16 2.62 2.38 18.45
N GLN A 17 3.64 2.89 19.15
CA GLN A 17 5.03 2.79 18.72
C GLN A 17 5.44 1.33 18.49
N VAL A 18 5.04 0.43 19.40
CA VAL A 18 5.23 -1.02 19.30
C VAL A 18 4.58 -1.59 18.03
N GLY A 19 3.36 -1.16 17.69
CA GLY A 19 2.69 -1.58 16.47
C GLY A 19 3.34 -1.02 15.19
N ARG A 20 4.00 0.14 15.26
CA ARG A 20 4.84 0.64 14.15
C ARG A 20 6.09 -0.20 13.96
N GLU A 21 6.86 -0.40 15.04
CA GLU A 21 8.09 -1.20 15.04
C GLU A 21 7.83 -2.62 14.53
N ALA A 22 6.73 -3.25 14.97
CA ALA A 22 6.32 -4.56 14.49
C ALA A 22 6.05 -4.60 12.98
N THR A 23 5.53 -3.52 12.38
CA THR A 23 5.24 -3.46 10.94
C THR A 23 6.38 -2.91 10.08
N GLU A 24 7.44 -2.36 10.68
CA GLU A 24 8.51 -1.69 9.93
C GLU A 24 9.27 -2.64 8.99
N PRO A 25 9.62 -3.89 9.38
CA PRO A 25 10.27 -4.83 8.46
C PRO A 25 9.45 -5.11 7.21
N MET A 26 8.14 -5.24 7.33
CA MET A 26 7.23 -5.41 6.19
C MET A 26 7.21 -4.16 5.29
N ARG A 27 7.27 -2.97 5.90
CA ARG A 27 7.33 -1.71 5.14
C ARG A 27 8.64 -1.57 4.38
N GLU A 28 9.76 -1.99 4.96
CA GLU A 28 11.05 -2.03 4.29
C GLU A 28 11.03 -2.98 3.10
N ASP A 29 10.48 -4.19 3.26
CA ASP A 29 10.30 -5.14 2.17
C ASP A 29 9.43 -4.54 1.03
N ILE A 30 8.31 -3.90 1.36
CA ILE A 30 7.45 -3.22 0.37
C ILE A 30 8.21 -2.10 -0.35
N ARG A 31 9.01 -1.29 0.36
CA ARG A 31 9.81 -0.22 -0.26
C ARG A 31 10.86 -0.77 -1.20
N LEU A 32 11.56 -1.83 -0.80
CA LEU A 32 12.57 -2.50 -1.62
C LEU A 32 11.96 -3.07 -2.91
N LEU A 33 10.91 -3.88 -2.77
CA LEU A 33 10.21 -4.49 -3.90
C LEU A 33 9.60 -3.43 -4.83
N GLY A 34 9.07 -2.35 -4.25
CA GLY A 34 8.56 -1.21 -5.00
C GLY A 34 9.64 -0.48 -5.81
N SER A 35 10.85 -0.32 -5.26
CA SER A 35 11.99 0.26 -5.97
C SER A 35 12.38 -0.60 -7.18
N ILE A 36 12.55 -1.90 -6.96
CA ILE A 36 12.90 -2.86 -8.03
C ILE A 36 11.85 -2.85 -9.13
N LEU A 37 10.56 -2.83 -8.77
CA LEU A 37 9.47 -2.73 -9.75
C LEU A 37 9.53 -1.40 -10.51
N GLY A 38 9.79 -0.29 -9.82
CA GLY A 38 9.95 1.02 -10.46
C GLY A 38 11.06 1.02 -11.52
N ASP A 39 12.22 0.50 -11.17
CA ASP A 39 13.36 0.36 -12.08
C ASP A 39 13.01 -0.55 -13.27
N THR A 40 12.35 -1.68 -12.99
CA THR A 40 11.89 -2.62 -14.05
C THR A 40 10.88 -1.96 -14.99
N VAL A 41 9.92 -1.19 -14.47
CA VAL A 41 8.94 -0.48 -15.30
C VAL A 41 9.63 0.53 -16.19
N ARG A 42 10.60 1.28 -15.65
CA ARG A 42 11.41 2.25 -16.41
C ARG A 42 12.20 1.57 -17.53
N GLU A 43 12.91 0.50 -17.22
CA GLU A 43 13.72 -0.25 -18.18
C GLU A 43 12.88 -0.85 -19.32
N GLN A 44 11.69 -1.38 -19.01
CA GLN A 44 10.87 -2.11 -19.98
C GLN A 44 9.90 -1.22 -20.76
N ASN A 45 9.45 -0.10 -20.19
CA ASN A 45 8.36 0.71 -20.76
C ASN A 45 8.74 2.18 -20.95
N GLY A 46 9.96 2.56 -20.56
CA GLY A 46 10.48 3.92 -20.69
C GLY A 46 10.03 4.88 -19.59
N ASP A 47 10.63 6.07 -19.62
CA ASP A 47 10.45 7.09 -18.59
C ASP A 47 9.02 7.64 -18.53
N GLU A 48 8.34 7.82 -19.67
CA GLU A 48 6.98 8.36 -19.71
C GLU A 48 5.98 7.49 -18.93
N VAL A 49 6.10 6.16 -19.07
CA VAL A 49 5.24 5.21 -18.35
C VAL A 49 5.60 5.20 -16.87
N PHE A 50 6.90 5.18 -16.55
CA PHE A 50 7.36 5.26 -15.16
C PHE A 50 6.82 6.51 -14.45
N GLU A 51 6.94 7.68 -15.07
CA GLU A 51 6.46 8.95 -14.52
C GLU A 51 4.94 8.94 -14.33
N LEU A 52 4.19 8.33 -15.23
CA LEU A 52 2.75 8.19 -15.09
C LEU A 52 2.38 7.28 -13.90
N VAL A 53 3.06 6.15 -13.73
CA VAL A 53 2.89 5.28 -12.56
C VAL A 53 3.21 6.03 -11.28
N GLU A 54 4.32 6.78 -11.24
CA GLU A 54 4.74 7.49 -10.04
C GLU A 54 3.81 8.64 -9.68
N ARG A 55 3.33 9.40 -10.67
CA ARG A 55 2.29 10.42 -10.45
C ARG A 55 1.02 9.78 -9.91
N ALA A 56 0.54 8.69 -10.52
CA ALA A 56 -0.64 7.98 -10.04
C ALA A 56 -0.47 7.45 -8.61
N ARG A 57 0.73 7.01 -8.24
CA ARG A 57 1.07 6.58 -6.87
C ARG A 57 0.95 7.75 -5.89
N VAL A 58 1.53 8.91 -6.21
CA VAL A 58 1.46 10.12 -5.36
C VAL A 58 0.01 10.59 -5.20
N GLU A 59 -0.75 10.66 -6.28
CA GLU A 59 -2.16 11.10 -6.26
C GLU A 59 -3.04 10.12 -5.45
N SER A 60 -2.74 8.82 -5.50
CA SER A 60 -3.40 7.82 -4.63
C SER A 60 -3.21 8.13 -3.13
N PHE A 61 -2.04 8.66 -2.74
CA PHE A 61 -1.82 9.09 -1.35
C PHE A 61 -2.60 10.36 -1.00
N ARG A 62 -2.71 11.31 -1.93
CA ARG A 62 -3.53 12.53 -1.76
C ARG A 62 -5.00 12.17 -1.60
N VAL A 63 -5.53 11.25 -2.41
CA VAL A 63 -6.88 10.68 -2.24
C VAL A 63 -7.03 10.06 -0.86
N ARG A 64 -6.08 9.23 -0.43
CA ARG A 64 -6.11 8.59 0.89
C ARG A 64 -6.09 9.59 2.05
N ARG A 65 -5.46 10.75 1.87
CA ARG A 65 -5.43 11.87 2.84
C ARG A 65 -6.63 12.81 2.72
N SER A 66 -7.59 12.50 1.85
CA SER A 66 -8.74 13.35 1.53
C SER A 66 -8.34 14.75 1.03
N GLU A 67 -7.15 14.88 0.43
CA GLU A 67 -6.65 16.12 -0.16
C GLU A 67 -7.25 16.37 -1.55
N ILE A 68 -7.64 15.30 -2.26
CA ILE A 68 -8.34 15.31 -3.55
C ILE A 68 -9.38 14.20 -3.59
N ASP A 69 -10.34 14.32 -4.51
CA ASP A 69 -11.31 13.25 -4.76
C ASP A 69 -10.79 12.21 -5.79
N ARG A 70 -11.34 11.00 -5.75
CA ARG A 70 -11.09 9.92 -6.71
C ARG A 70 -11.39 10.36 -8.14
N ALA A 71 -12.44 11.17 -8.34
CA ALA A 71 -12.77 11.70 -9.65
C ALA A 71 -11.66 12.62 -10.19
N GLU A 72 -10.97 13.37 -9.32
CA GLU A 72 -9.84 14.21 -9.71
C GLU A 72 -8.63 13.40 -10.15
N MET A 73 -8.30 12.34 -9.41
CA MET A 73 -7.26 11.40 -9.83
C MET A 73 -7.62 10.69 -11.15
N ALA A 74 -8.88 10.31 -11.34
CA ALA A 74 -9.32 9.61 -12.54
C ALA A 74 -9.10 10.44 -13.82
N ARG A 75 -9.27 11.77 -13.74
CA ARG A 75 -9.05 12.69 -14.86
C ARG A 75 -7.62 12.65 -15.43
N MET A 76 -6.64 12.18 -14.66
CA MET A 76 -5.27 11.98 -15.17
C MET A 76 -5.18 10.97 -16.30
N PHE A 77 -6.16 10.08 -16.40
CA PHE A 77 -6.23 9.01 -17.38
C PHE A 77 -7.24 9.29 -18.49
N ASP A 78 -7.90 10.45 -18.47
CA ASP A 78 -8.84 10.82 -19.53
C ASP A 78 -8.09 10.97 -20.87
N GLY A 79 -8.56 10.23 -21.88
CA GLY A 79 -7.95 10.24 -23.21
C GLY A 79 -6.56 9.59 -23.29
N ILE A 80 -6.15 8.82 -22.27
CA ILE A 80 -4.90 8.06 -22.33
C ILE A 80 -4.94 7.02 -23.46
N ASP A 81 -3.84 6.93 -24.20
CA ASP A 81 -3.66 5.88 -25.18
C ASP A 81 -3.57 4.49 -24.52
N VAL A 82 -4.21 3.50 -25.12
CA VAL A 82 -4.30 2.14 -24.56
C VAL A 82 -2.92 1.48 -24.39
N HIS A 83 -1.96 1.78 -25.27
CA HIS A 83 -0.60 1.25 -25.18
C HIS A 83 0.17 1.84 -23.98
N ARG A 84 -0.22 3.02 -23.50
CA ARG A 84 0.29 3.61 -22.26
C ARG A 84 -0.48 3.14 -21.02
N ALA A 85 -1.78 2.91 -21.15
CA ALA A 85 -2.62 2.47 -20.03
C ALA A 85 -2.28 1.05 -19.55
N ILE A 86 -2.03 0.12 -20.47
CA ILE A 86 -1.78 -1.30 -20.14
C ILE A 86 -0.58 -1.47 -19.20
N PRO A 87 0.61 -0.89 -19.49
CA PRO A 87 1.77 -0.96 -18.59
C PRO A 87 1.48 -0.39 -17.20
N VAL A 88 0.74 0.72 -17.11
CA VAL A 88 0.38 1.34 -15.83
C VAL A 88 -0.50 0.41 -14.99
N ILE A 89 -1.56 -0.14 -15.59
CA ILE A 89 -2.45 -1.11 -14.92
C ILE A 89 -1.64 -2.31 -14.43
N ARG A 90 -0.74 -2.83 -15.28
CA ARG A 90 0.13 -3.96 -14.92
C ARG A 90 1.03 -3.63 -13.74
N ALA A 91 1.63 -2.43 -13.71
CA ALA A 91 2.47 -1.98 -12.61
C ALA A 91 1.68 -1.98 -11.28
N PHE A 92 0.46 -1.45 -11.26
CA PHE A 92 -0.39 -1.45 -10.06
C PHE A 92 -0.79 -2.87 -9.62
N THR A 93 -1.07 -3.78 -10.55
CA THR A 93 -1.28 -5.20 -10.24
C THR A 93 -0.06 -5.82 -9.59
N HIS A 94 1.15 -5.53 -10.10
CA HIS A 94 2.39 -6.01 -9.50
C HIS A 94 2.63 -5.41 -8.11
N PHE A 95 2.36 -4.12 -7.89
CA PHE A 95 2.44 -3.52 -6.55
C PHE A 95 1.54 -4.25 -5.54
N ALA A 96 0.30 -4.57 -5.91
CA ALA A 96 -0.62 -5.30 -5.04
C ALA A 96 -0.10 -6.71 -4.71
N LEU A 97 0.42 -7.43 -5.71
CA LEU A 97 1.01 -8.76 -5.52
C LEU A 97 2.24 -8.71 -4.61
N LEU A 98 3.14 -7.73 -4.81
CA LEU A 98 4.34 -7.55 -4.00
C LEU A 98 4.00 -7.20 -2.55
N ALA A 99 2.95 -6.40 -2.33
CA ALA A 99 2.46 -6.10 -0.99
C ALA A 99 1.97 -7.38 -0.28
N ASN A 100 1.24 -8.25 -0.98
CA ASN A 100 0.80 -9.53 -0.43
C ASN A 100 1.99 -10.43 -0.07
N VAL A 101 2.98 -10.53 -0.95
CA VAL A 101 4.20 -11.33 -0.68
C VAL A 101 4.97 -10.79 0.53
N ALA A 102 5.12 -9.47 0.65
CA ALA A 102 5.78 -8.86 1.80
C ALA A 102 5.01 -9.12 3.11
N GLU A 103 3.68 -9.08 3.06
CA GLU A 103 2.83 -9.43 4.20
C GLU A 103 2.99 -10.90 4.61
N ASP A 104 3.03 -11.81 3.65
CA ASP A 104 3.22 -13.25 3.90
C ASP A 104 4.60 -13.57 4.49
N ILE A 105 5.66 -12.95 3.95
CA ILE A 105 7.01 -13.04 4.53
C ILE A 105 7.02 -12.51 5.97
N HIS A 106 6.34 -11.39 6.21
CA HIS A 106 6.24 -10.81 7.54
C HIS A 106 5.49 -11.74 8.52
N ARG A 107 4.38 -12.34 8.08
CA ARG A 107 3.63 -13.34 8.85
C ARG A 107 4.52 -14.53 9.23
N GLU A 108 5.29 -15.07 8.28
CA GLU A 108 6.18 -16.21 8.55
C GLU A 108 7.33 -15.83 9.50
N ARG A 109 7.95 -14.65 9.33
CA ARG A 109 8.98 -14.15 10.27
C ARG A 109 8.44 -14.06 11.70
N ARG A 110 7.23 -13.54 11.88
CA ARG A 110 6.59 -13.46 13.20
C ARG A 110 6.31 -14.85 13.77
N ARG A 111 5.78 -15.76 12.96
CA ARG A 111 5.52 -17.14 13.36
C ARG A 111 6.79 -17.84 13.84
N ALA A 112 7.90 -17.70 13.12
CA ALA A 112 9.19 -18.28 13.50
C ALA A 112 9.68 -17.78 14.88
N ILE A 113 9.51 -16.49 15.18
CA ILE A 113 9.87 -15.91 16.49
C ILE A 113 9.04 -16.54 17.61
N HIS A 114 7.72 -16.64 17.44
CA HIS A 114 6.83 -17.25 18.45
C HIS A 114 7.15 -18.73 18.69
N VAL A 115 7.41 -19.48 17.61
CA VAL A 115 7.82 -20.90 17.70
C VAL A 115 9.15 -21.03 18.45
N GLN A 116 10.13 -20.16 18.17
CA GLN A 116 11.42 -20.17 18.86
C GLN A 116 11.29 -19.78 20.35
N ALA A 117 10.32 -18.94 20.70
CA ALA A 117 10.02 -18.56 22.08
C ALA A 117 9.21 -19.62 22.86
N GLY A 118 8.73 -20.68 22.20
CA GLY A 118 7.92 -21.73 22.83
C GLY A 118 6.48 -21.31 23.15
N GLU A 119 6.01 -20.22 22.53
CA GLU A 119 4.67 -19.69 22.75
C GLU A 119 3.62 -20.49 21.95
N PRO A 120 2.38 -20.64 22.46
CA PRO A 120 1.32 -21.31 21.72
C PRO A 120 1.02 -20.58 20.39
N PRO A 121 0.57 -21.31 19.33
CA PRO A 121 0.24 -20.70 18.05
C PRO A 121 -0.80 -19.56 18.22
N GLN A 122 -0.54 -18.42 17.59
CA GLN A 122 -1.52 -17.33 17.53
C GLN A 122 -2.66 -17.74 16.57
N ASP A 123 -3.91 -17.64 17.02
CA ASP A 123 -5.08 -17.83 16.16
C ASP A 123 -5.13 -16.75 15.08
N SER A 124 -5.54 -17.15 13.87
CA SER A 124 -5.70 -16.27 12.70
C SER A 124 -7.06 -15.56 12.69
#